data_AF-A0A258IH21-F1
#
_entry.id   AF-A0A258IH21-F1
#
_cell.length_a   1.000
_cell.length_b   1.000
_cell.length_c   1.000
_cell.angle_alpha   90.00
_cell.angle_beta   90.00
_cell.angle_gamma   90.00
#
_symmetry.space_group_name_H-M   'P 1'
#
loop_
_entity.id
_entity.type
_entity.pdbx_description
1 polymer ?
#
loop_
_entity_poly.entity_id
_entity_poly.type
_entity_poly.pdbx_seq_one_letter_code
_entity_poly.pdbx_strand_id
1 'polypeptide(L)'
;AEKRFLSTIARRLDTLGAITRGQRQTGGQGLFRPEDNLESHYARDALRQLYMLLVRGKVEGCSLDRFESATGLKLMDSTGIKDELPPITTFLNRLLALTIELQGILFAAFEQLLTARIEGAIASGTYDAGLETLSAESFVVTDRQTIYTHPRTGAETSLLTINERKRNRPVTLEAALAELDDPRAKLLVNERSGRAAVQIPASSIMLDDGEVERRVRLIRPTEAHNIPVRLMAETHWVETDGETFAAAWKTEIADVPEFTDATLHMVTGLLLPIWKRLPNDSTRVYRLQTDEGERIIGRKVSPAWAANATTAGASAITPDDAFTALMDGRTILDLAEGLQLRRVRVMGANRIELSGFDDTMRERLTAYGLFHEIISWKLRMFVPTDANGPAVLGKLLDRWPVERIGEKEAA
;
A
#
# COMPACT_ATOMS: atom_id res chain seq x y z
N ALA A 1 10.15 -37.85 3.05
CA ALA A 1 9.71 -36.47 3.35
C ALA A 1 10.88 -35.58 3.77
N GLU A 2 11.73 -36.03 4.70
CA GLU A 2 12.86 -35.29 5.27
C GLU A 2 13.92 -34.81 4.26
N LYS A 3 14.27 -35.62 3.24
CA LYS A 3 15.18 -35.21 2.15
C LYS A 3 14.63 -34.08 1.25
N ARG A 4 13.30 -33.98 1.09
CA ARG A 4 12.65 -32.90 0.32
C ARG A 4 12.59 -31.60 1.12
N PHE A 5 12.40 -31.70 2.43
CA PHE A 5 12.46 -30.58 3.37
C PHE A 5 13.89 -30.00 3.48
N LEU A 6 14.89 -30.87 3.66
CA LEU A 6 16.32 -30.49 3.66
C LEU A 6 16.75 -29.85 2.33
N SER A 7 16.29 -30.37 1.18
CA SER A 7 16.59 -29.79 -0.14
C SER A 7 15.94 -28.42 -0.36
N THR A 8 14.75 -28.20 0.22
CA THR A 8 14.05 -26.90 0.12
C THR A 8 14.69 -25.86 1.01
N ILE A 9 15.05 -26.23 2.25
CA ILE A 9 15.78 -25.36 3.19
C ILE A 9 17.18 -25.08 2.65
N ALA A 10 17.94 -26.07 2.18
CA ALA A 10 19.28 -25.86 1.63
C ALA A 10 19.26 -24.94 0.40
N ARG A 11 18.31 -25.14 -0.54
CA ARG A 11 18.16 -24.27 -1.72
C ARG A 11 17.79 -22.84 -1.34
N ARG A 12 16.91 -22.65 -0.34
CA ARG A 12 16.49 -21.33 0.15
C ARG A 12 17.58 -20.65 1.00
N LEU A 13 18.35 -21.41 1.77
CA LEU A 13 19.52 -20.93 2.52
C LEU A 13 20.68 -20.55 1.60
N ASP A 14 20.92 -21.28 0.51
CA ASP A 14 21.88 -20.89 -0.54
C ASP A 14 21.44 -19.59 -1.24
N THR A 15 20.15 -19.47 -1.51
CA THR A 15 19.53 -18.24 -2.05
C THR A 15 19.73 -17.06 -1.08
N LEU A 16 19.56 -17.30 0.23
CA LEU A 16 19.81 -16.32 1.30
C LEU A 16 21.29 -15.95 1.45
N GLY A 17 22.19 -16.93 1.37
CA GLY A 17 23.64 -16.71 1.43
C GLY A 17 24.20 -15.95 0.23
N ALA A 18 23.52 -16.01 -0.93
CA ALA A 18 23.80 -15.18 -2.10
C ALA A 18 23.31 -13.73 -1.91
N ILE A 19 22.17 -13.54 -1.23
CA ILE A 19 21.61 -12.22 -0.89
C ILE A 19 22.47 -11.49 0.14
N THR A 20 22.92 -12.16 1.22
CA THR A 20 23.75 -11.53 2.27
C THR A 20 25.16 -11.16 1.80
N ARG A 21 25.63 -11.69 0.66
CA ARG A 21 26.96 -11.41 0.09
C ARG A 21 26.98 -10.29 -0.95
N GLY A 22 25.84 -9.63 -1.20
CA GLY A 22 25.80 -8.42 -2.04
C GLY A 22 26.12 -8.63 -3.53
N GLN A 23 26.16 -9.88 -4.02
CA GLN A 23 26.35 -10.17 -5.43
C GLN A 23 25.03 -10.00 -6.19
N ARG A 24 24.73 -8.75 -6.58
CA ARG A 24 23.59 -8.41 -7.47
C ARG A 24 23.78 -8.85 -8.93
N GLN A 25 24.85 -9.58 -9.24
CA GLN A 25 25.11 -10.05 -10.60
C GLN A 25 25.63 -11.49 -10.61
N THR A 26 24.72 -12.46 -10.57
CA THR A 26 24.89 -13.76 -11.24
C THR A 26 23.54 -14.33 -11.64
N GLY A 27 23.16 -14.08 -12.90
CA GLY A 27 22.58 -15.05 -13.83
C GLY A 27 21.26 -15.78 -13.50
N GLY A 28 20.22 -15.41 -14.26
CA GLY A 28 19.36 -16.39 -14.93
C GLY A 28 18.07 -16.85 -14.23
N GLN A 29 16.95 -16.76 -14.97
CA GLN A 29 15.70 -17.51 -14.77
C GLN A 29 14.99 -17.35 -13.42
N GLY A 30 14.13 -16.34 -13.27
CA GLY A 30 12.87 -16.43 -12.49
C GLY A 30 12.90 -17.02 -11.07
N LEU A 31 14.06 -17.13 -10.42
CA LEU A 31 14.26 -17.86 -9.18
C LEU A 31 13.95 -17.00 -7.94
N PHE A 32 13.89 -15.68 -8.13
CA PHE A 32 13.64 -14.71 -7.08
C PHE A 32 12.27 -14.09 -7.31
N ARG A 33 11.36 -14.26 -6.36
CA ARG A 33 10.11 -13.50 -6.35
C ARG A 33 10.32 -12.21 -5.55
N PRO A 34 9.68 -11.09 -5.93
CA PRO A 34 9.79 -9.85 -5.16
C PRO A 34 9.35 -10.00 -3.70
N GLU A 35 8.44 -10.96 -3.41
CA GLU A 35 8.00 -11.37 -2.07
C GLU A 35 9.09 -12.03 -1.20
N ASP A 36 10.20 -12.49 -1.78
CA ASP A 36 11.33 -13.08 -1.05
C ASP A 36 12.33 -12.03 -0.54
N ASN A 37 12.03 -10.73 -0.71
CA ASN A 37 12.89 -9.63 -0.24
C ASN A 37 12.84 -9.50 1.30
N LEU A 38 13.78 -10.17 1.98
CA LEU A 38 13.92 -10.11 3.43
C LEU A 38 14.50 -8.80 3.98
N GLU A 39 14.86 -7.83 3.14
CA GLU A 39 15.22 -6.48 3.57
C GLU A 39 14.00 -5.52 3.58
N SER A 40 12.84 -6.00 3.10
CA SER A 40 11.60 -5.23 3.10
C SER A 40 11.16 -4.84 4.53
N HIS A 41 10.35 -3.79 4.64
CA HIS A 41 9.74 -3.43 5.92
C HIS A 41 8.77 -4.53 6.40
N TYR A 42 8.12 -5.26 5.49
CA TYR A 42 7.30 -6.44 5.81
C TYR A 42 8.09 -7.52 6.55
N ALA A 43 9.30 -7.82 6.11
CA ALA A 43 10.17 -8.80 6.77
C ALA A 43 10.63 -8.32 8.16
N ARG A 44 10.90 -7.02 8.31
CA ARG A 44 11.24 -6.42 9.61
C ARG A 44 10.05 -6.47 10.59
N ASP A 45 8.86 -6.16 10.12
CA ASP A 45 7.64 -6.17 10.93
C ASP A 45 7.25 -7.60 11.31
N ALA A 46 7.33 -8.55 10.37
CA ALA A 46 7.13 -9.98 10.64
C ALA A 46 8.13 -10.51 11.66
N LEU A 47 9.40 -10.10 11.59
CA LEU A 47 10.42 -10.49 12.57
C LEU A 47 10.14 -9.90 13.95
N ARG A 48 9.75 -8.63 14.01
CA ARG A 48 9.36 -8.00 15.28
C ARG A 48 8.18 -8.72 15.91
N GLN A 49 7.19 -9.11 15.10
CA GLN A 49 6.05 -9.88 15.56
C GLN A 49 6.44 -11.28 16.03
N LEU A 50 7.38 -11.96 15.36
CA LEU A 50 7.94 -13.23 15.82
C LEU A 50 8.57 -13.09 17.21
N TYR A 51 9.37 -12.05 17.44
CA TYR A 51 9.96 -11.78 18.76
C TYR A 51 8.90 -11.53 19.83
N MET A 52 7.84 -10.79 19.51
CA MET A 52 6.72 -10.60 20.45
C MET A 52 6.02 -11.92 20.77
N LEU A 53 5.84 -12.81 19.79
CA LEU A 53 5.26 -14.14 20.02
C LEU A 53 6.17 -15.02 20.87
N LEU A 54 7.48 -14.98 20.66
CA LEU A 54 8.46 -15.69 21.50
C LEU A 54 8.41 -15.21 22.95
N VAL A 55 8.40 -13.89 23.17
CA VAL A 55 8.30 -13.29 24.51
C VAL A 55 6.98 -13.68 25.19
N ARG A 56 5.88 -13.76 24.44
CA ARG A 56 4.56 -14.19 24.95
C ARG A 56 4.41 -15.71 25.06
N GLY A 57 5.42 -16.50 24.71
CA GLY A 57 5.37 -17.96 24.74
C GLY A 57 4.37 -18.58 23.74
N LYS A 58 4.05 -17.87 22.65
CA LYS A 58 3.07 -18.28 21.65
C LYS A 58 3.68 -18.99 20.42
N VAL A 59 4.99 -19.24 20.42
CA VAL A 59 5.65 -20.03 19.37
C VAL A 59 5.72 -21.49 19.84
N GLU A 60 4.88 -22.33 19.25
CA GLU A 60 4.85 -23.76 19.57
C GLU A 60 6.21 -24.40 19.26
N GLY A 61 6.72 -25.20 20.19
CA GLY A 61 8.03 -25.84 20.06
C GLY A 61 9.24 -24.93 20.36
N CYS A 62 9.08 -23.63 20.62
CA CYS A 62 10.19 -22.76 21.00
C CYS A 62 9.80 -21.74 22.08
N SER A 63 10.22 -21.98 23.32
CA SER A 63 10.13 -21.00 24.41
C SER A 63 11.17 -19.89 24.24
N LEU A 64 10.95 -18.73 24.87
CA LEU A 64 11.92 -17.63 24.92
C LEU A 64 13.31 -18.09 25.40
N ASP A 65 13.39 -18.84 26.50
CA ASP A 65 14.66 -19.32 27.05
C ASP A 65 15.41 -20.20 26.03
N ARG A 66 14.74 -21.24 25.50
CA ARG A 66 15.27 -22.08 24.41
C ARG A 66 15.77 -21.26 23.21
N PHE A 67 15.05 -20.21 22.82
CA PHE A 67 15.46 -19.32 21.73
C PHE A 67 16.74 -18.54 22.07
N GLU A 68 16.77 -17.85 23.21
CA GLU A 68 17.90 -17.01 23.62
C GLU A 68 19.16 -17.85 23.87
N SER A 69 19.03 -19.02 24.50
CA SER A 69 20.14 -19.94 24.74
C SER A 69 20.73 -20.49 23.44
N ALA A 70 19.88 -20.81 22.46
CA ALA A 70 20.33 -21.41 21.20
C ALA A 70 20.90 -20.37 20.22
N THR A 71 20.34 -19.16 20.20
CA THR A 71 20.76 -18.09 19.25
C THR A 71 21.78 -17.13 19.83
N GLY A 72 21.90 -17.05 21.15
CA GLY A 72 22.67 -16.01 21.86
C GLY A 72 22.06 -14.62 21.76
N LEU A 73 20.85 -14.48 21.22
CA LEU A 73 20.14 -13.21 21.13
C LEU A 73 19.40 -12.94 22.45
N LYS A 74 19.32 -11.66 22.82
CA LYS A 74 18.55 -11.20 23.98
C LYS A 74 17.42 -10.29 23.51
N LEU A 75 16.17 -10.70 23.77
CA LEU A 75 14.96 -9.97 23.39
C LEU A 75 14.43 -9.13 24.56
N MET A 76 14.78 -9.48 25.79
CA MET A 76 14.34 -8.78 27.00
C MET A 76 15.49 -8.10 27.75
N ASP A 77 15.15 -7.09 28.53
CA ASP A 77 15.97 -6.45 29.55
C ASP A 77 15.22 -6.41 30.91
N SER A 78 15.77 -5.69 31.89
CA SER A 78 15.18 -5.54 33.23
C SER A 78 13.83 -4.81 33.25
N THR A 79 13.49 -4.08 32.19
CA THR A 79 12.27 -3.26 32.06
C THR A 79 11.22 -3.84 31.13
N GLY A 80 11.56 -4.86 30.34
CA GLY A 80 10.62 -5.55 29.46
C GLY A 80 11.27 -6.02 28.18
N ILE A 81 10.58 -5.85 27.05
CA ILE A 81 11.17 -6.09 25.74
C ILE A 81 12.14 -4.95 25.42
N LYS A 82 13.28 -5.27 24.80
CA LYS A 82 14.24 -4.25 24.38
C LYS A 82 13.63 -3.31 23.34
N ASP A 83 13.95 -2.02 23.47
CA ASP A 83 13.60 -1.01 22.47
C ASP A 83 14.29 -1.30 21.12
N GLU A 84 15.56 -1.71 21.18
CA GLU A 84 16.35 -2.10 20.02
C GLU A 84 16.44 -3.63 19.92
N LEU A 85 15.59 -4.20 19.07
CA LEU A 85 15.54 -5.62 18.79
C LEU A 85 16.56 -6.02 17.70
N PRO A 86 17.09 -7.25 17.74
CA PRO A 86 18.07 -7.70 16.75
C PRO A 86 17.55 -7.57 15.31
N PRO A 87 18.35 -7.04 14.36
CA PRO A 87 17.92 -6.88 12.98
C PRO A 87 17.89 -8.23 12.25
N ILE A 88 17.16 -8.28 11.13
CA ILE A 88 16.93 -9.50 10.35
C ILE A 88 18.20 -10.21 9.90
N THR A 89 19.23 -9.47 9.53
CA THR A 89 20.54 -10.02 9.17
C THR A 89 21.18 -10.77 10.34
N THR A 90 21.04 -10.26 11.55
CA THR A 90 21.55 -10.91 12.77
C THR A 90 20.74 -12.15 13.07
N PHE A 91 19.41 -12.07 13.01
CA PHE A 91 18.52 -13.21 13.19
C PHE A 91 18.86 -14.37 12.25
N LEU A 92 18.96 -14.09 10.94
CA LEU A 92 19.27 -15.10 9.92
C LEU A 92 20.64 -15.73 10.14
N ASN A 93 21.65 -14.92 10.46
CA ASN A 93 23.00 -15.41 10.77
C ASN A 93 23.03 -16.32 12.00
N ARG A 94 22.17 -16.08 13.01
CA ARG A 94 22.03 -16.97 14.16
C ARG A 94 21.21 -18.22 13.85
N LEU A 95 20.18 -18.09 13.01
CA LEU A 95 19.33 -19.19 12.59
C LEU A 95 20.14 -20.28 11.88
N LEU A 96 21.08 -19.89 11.02
CA LEU A 96 21.97 -20.81 10.28
C LEU A 96 22.80 -21.73 11.18
N ALA A 97 23.06 -21.33 12.43
CA ALA A 97 23.85 -22.09 13.39
C ALA A 97 22.99 -23.04 14.26
N LEU A 98 21.67 -23.02 14.13
CA LEU A 98 20.76 -23.84 14.94
C LEU A 98 20.62 -25.27 14.40
N THR A 99 20.10 -26.17 15.24
CA THR A 99 19.69 -27.51 14.81
C THR A 99 18.57 -27.43 13.77
N ILE A 100 18.50 -28.43 12.87
CA ILE A 100 17.51 -28.47 11.78
C ILE A 100 16.08 -28.37 12.31
N GLU A 101 15.79 -29.03 13.43
CA GLU A 101 14.49 -28.97 14.12
C GLU A 101 14.13 -27.53 14.50
N LEU A 102 15.05 -26.82 15.18
CA LEU A 102 14.79 -25.48 15.67
C LEU A 102 14.75 -24.44 14.54
N GLN A 103 15.56 -24.64 13.48
CA GLN A 103 15.45 -23.88 12.24
C GLN A 103 14.05 -24.03 11.62
N GLY A 104 13.55 -25.26 11.52
CA GLY A 104 12.23 -25.54 10.97
C GLY A 104 11.10 -24.83 11.72
N ILE A 105 11.13 -24.88 13.06
CA ILE A 105 10.13 -24.23 13.93
C ILE A 105 10.14 -22.71 13.74
N LEU A 106 11.30 -22.07 13.89
CA LEU A 106 11.42 -20.61 13.85
C LEU A 106 11.18 -20.06 12.45
N PHE A 107 11.66 -20.75 11.41
CA PHE A 107 11.50 -20.31 10.03
C PHE A 107 10.06 -20.47 9.55
N ALA A 108 9.37 -21.56 9.91
CA ALA A 108 7.96 -21.73 9.57
C ALA A 108 7.08 -20.65 10.23
N ALA A 109 7.32 -20.35 11.52
CA ALA A 109 6.60 -19.28 12.21
C ALA A 109 6.87 -17.90 11.58
N PHE A 110 8.14 -17.61 11.24
CA PHE A 110 8.51 -16.37 10.55
C PHE A 110 7.86 -16.26 9.16
N GLU A 111 7.90 -17.32 8.37
CA GLU A 111 7.34 -17.36 7.01
C GLU A 111 5.83 -17.13 7.03
N GLN A 112 5.10 -17.76 7.95
CA GLN A 112 3.66 -17.52 8.11
C GLN A 112 3.34 -16.04 8.40
N LEU A 113 4.12 -15.40 9.29
CA LEU A 113 3.95 -13.99 9.61
C LEU A 113 4.27 -13.09 8.41
N LEU A 114 5.34 -13.40 7.68
CA LEU A 114 5.73 -12.66 6.50
C LEU A 114 4.67 -12.78 5.39
N THR A 115 4.21 -13.98 5.09
CA THR A 115 3.14 -14.23 4.13
C THR A 115 1.87 -13.47 4.50
N ALA A 116 1.42 -13.54 5.76
CA ALA A 116 0.24 -12.82 6.22
C ALA A 116 0.40 -11.29 6.08
N ARG A 117 1.59 -10.74 6.36
CA ARG A 117 1.88 -9.31 6.18
C ARG A 117 1.87 -8.90 4.72
N ILE A 118 2.51 -9.69 3.85
CA ILE A 118 2.53 -9.44 2.40
C ILE A 118 1.11 -9.52 1.84
N GLU A 119 0.35 -10.56 2.17
CA GLU A 119 -1.04 -10.71 1.72
C GLU A 119 -1.95 -9.59 2.23
N GLY A 120 -1.80 -9.17 3.48
CA GLY A 120 -2.50 -8.01 4.04
C GLY A 120 -2.14 -6.71 3.33
N ALA A 121 -0.87 -6.52 2.99
CA ALA A 121 -0.41 -5.37 2.22
C ALA A 121 -0.91 -5.42 0.77
N ILE A 122 -0.99 -6.60 0.15
CA ILE A 122 -1.55 -6.76 -1.21
C ILE A 122 -3.04 -6.44 -1.19
N ALA A 123 -3.78 -6.98 -0.22
CA ALA A 123 -5.22 -6.76 -0.08
C ALA A 123 -5.57 -5.29 0.19
N SER A 124 -4.73 -4.56 0.92
CA SER A 124 -4.88 -3.12 1.17
C SER A 124 -4.29 -2.24 0.06
N GLY A 125 -3.68 -2.83 -0.98
CA GLY A 125 -2.99 -2.11 -2.04
C GLY A 125 -1.65 -1.47 -1.62
N THR A 126 -1.23 -1.64 -0.36
CA THR A 126 -0.03 -1.03 0.22
C THR A 126 1.27 -1.82 -0.02
N TYR A 127 1.21 -3.05 -0.54
CA TYR A 127 2.37 -3.94 -0.79
C TYR A 127 3.49 -3.39 -1.71
N ASP A 128 4.57 -2.86 -1.14
CA ASP A 128 5.76 -2.35 -1.83
C ASP A 128 6.81 -3.45 -2.10
N ALA A 129 6.81 -3.96 -3.33
CA ALA A 129 7.78 -4.93 -3.84
C ALA A 129 9.16 -4.33 -4.22
N GLY A 130 9.35 -3.01 -4.06
CA GLY A 130 10.55 -2.29 -4.52
C GLY A 130 10.46 -1.80 -5.97
N LEU A 131 11.57 -1.86 -6.72
CA LEU A 131 11.59 -1.46 -8.13
C LEU A 131 10.85 -2.52 -8.97
N GLU A 132 9.61 -2.23 -9.33
CA GLU A 132 8.74 -3.15 -10.05
C GLU A 132 8.83 -2.89 -11.56
N THR A 133 9.11 -3.93 -12.36
CA THR A 133 9.04 -3.82 -13.82
C THR A 133 7.63 -4.12 -14.27
N LEU A 134 6.89 -3.09 -14.71
CA LEU A 134 5.57 -3.26 -15.27
C LEU A 134 5.68 -4.04 -16.58
N SER A 135 4.82 -5.06 -16.70
CA SER A 135 4.71 -5.91 -17.88
C SER A 135 3.29 -5.83 -18.41
N ALA A 136 3.18 -5.58 -19.70
CA ALA A 136 1.93 -5.50 -20.44
C ALA A 136 2.19 -5.94 -21.88
N GLU A 137 1.13 -6.15 -22.66
CA GLU A 137 1.26 -6.45 -24.09
C GLU A 137 1.67 -5.19 -24.87
N SER A 138 1.30 -4.01 -24.37
CA SER A 138 1.69 -2.73 -24.95
C SER A 138 1.70 -1.62 -23.91
N PHE A 139 2.68 -0.71 -24.04
CA PHE A 139 2.77 0.56 -23.33
C PHE A 139 2.99 1.68 -24.35
N VAL A 140 2.02 2.58 -24.47
CA VAL A 140 2.08 3.74 -25.37
C VAL A 140 2.01 5.02 -24.56
N VAL A 141 3.04 5.87 -24.65
CA VAL A 141 3.00 7.21 -24.06
C VAL A 141 2.08 8.07 -24.92
N THR A 142 0.95 8.50 -24.37
CA THR A 142 -0.05 9.31 -25.07
C THR A 142 0.11 10.80 -24.81
N ASP A 143 0.72 11.17 -23.68
CA ASP A 143 0.98 12.56 -23.32
C ASP A 143 2.24 12.68 -22.44
N ARG A 144 2.94 13.81 -22.58
CA ARG A 144 4.15 14.15 -21.81
C ARG A 144 4.14 15.63 -21.48
N GLN A 145 4.12 15.96 -20.20
CA GLN A 145 4.16 17.33 -19.71
C GLN A 145 5.28 17.52 -18.69
N THR A 146 6.11 18.56 -18.88
CA THR A 146 7.11 18.95 -17.89
C THR A 146 6.43 19.68 -16.73
N ILE A 147 6.59 19.15 -15.52
CA ILE A 147 5.98 19.66 -14.27
C ILE A 147 6.99 20.35 -13.34
N TYR A 148 8.28 20.23 -13.64
CA TYR A 148 9.36 20.92 -12.96
C TYR A 148 10.61 20.96 -13.84
N THR A 149 11.32 22.07 -13.81
CA THR A 149 12.64 22.23 -14.45
C THR A 149 13.61 22.74 -13.41
N HIS A 150 14.70 22.02 -13.18
CA HIS A 150 15.68 22.38 -12.17
C HIS A 150 16.47 23.63 -12.60
N PRO A 151 16.45 24.73 -11.82
CA PRO A 151 16.90 26.06 -12.27
C PRO A 151 18.41 26.13 -12.59
N ARG A 152 19.22 25.27 -11.97
CA ARG A 152 20.69 25.25 -12.16
C ARG A 152 21.17 24.27 -13.23
N THR A 153 20.42 23.19 -13.48
CA THR A 153 20.89 22.10 -14.35
C THR A 153 20.04 21.93 -15.60
N GLY A 154 18.87 22.59 -15.68
CA GLY A 154 17.89 22.38 -16.73
C GLY A 154 17.26 20.97 -16.72
N ALA A 155 17.59 20.12 -15.74
CA ALA A 155 17.04 18.79 -15.65
C ALA A 155 15.54 18.84 -15.39
N GLU A 156 14.77 18.11 -16.19
CA GLU A 156 13.32 18.14 -16.13
C GLU A 156 12.73 16.97 -15.34
N THR A 157 11.55 17.23 -14.80
CA THR A 157 10.65 16.23 -14.26
C THR A 157 9.40 16.26 -15.11
N SER A 158 9.05 15.13 -15.72
CA SER A 158 7.91 15.02 -16.63
C SER A 158 6.85 14.10 -16.05
N LEU A 159 5.60 14.52 -16.11
CA LEU A 159 4.44 13.66 -15.97
C LEU A 159 4.12 13.04 -17.33
N LEU A 160 3.98 11.73 -17.35
CA LEU A 160 3.59 10.96 -18.53
C LEU A 160 2.20 10.38 -18.32
N THR A 161 1.38 10.42 -19.37
CA THR A 161 0.17 9.61 -19.49
C THR A 161 0.47 8.45 -20.43
N ILE A 162 0.23 7.24 -19.97
CA ILE A 162 0.62 6.01 -20.65
C ILE A 162 -0.62 5.13 -20.75
N ASN A 163 -0.97 4.72 -21.96
CA ASN A 163 -1.96 3.68 -22.17
C ASN A 163 -1.29 2.31 -22.00
N GLU A 164 -1.82 1.51 -21.10
CA GLU A 164 -1.37 0.15 -20.81
C GLU A 164 -2.41 -0.83 -21.34
N ARG A 165 -1.99 -1.75 -22.21
CA ARG A 165 -2.82 -2.84 -22.69
C ARG A 165 -2.37 -4.16 -22.10
N LYS A 166 -3.24 -4.81 -21.32
CA LYS A 166 -2.98 -6.12 -20.72
C LYS A 166 -3.87 -7.19 -21.33
N ARG A 167 -3.28 -8.33 -21.69
CA ARG A 167 -4.06 -9.52 -22.07
C ARG A 167 -4.71 -10.12 -20.84
N ASN A 168 -6.01 -10.36 -20.91
CA ASN A 168 -6.72 -11.06 -19.87
C ASN A 168 -6.41 -12.55 -19.98
N ARG A 169 -6.09 -13.18 -18.84
CA ARG A 169 -5.80 -14.62 -18.75
C ARG A 169 -6.74 -15.23 -17.71
N PRO A 170 -8.02 -15.45 -18.08
CA PRO A 170 -8.96 -16.01 -17.13
C PRO A 170 -8.56 -17.44 -16.75
N VAL A 171 -8.81 -17.80 -15.49
CA VAL A 171 -8.67 -19.17 -15.00
C VAL A 171 -9.61 -20.07 -15.79
N THR A 172 -9.07 -21.07 -16.46
CA THR A 172 -9.85 -22.01 -17.27
C THR A 172 -10.78 -22.83 -16.39
N LEU A 173 -11.89 -23.31 -16.95
CA LEU A 173 -12.80 -24.20 -16.20
C LEU A 173 -12.05 -25.45 -15.68
N GLU A 174 -11.16 -26.02 -16.48
CA GLU A 174 -10.35 -27.18 -16.07
C GLU A 174 -9.45 -26.84 -14.87
N ALA A 175 -8.76 -25.69 -14.90
CA ALA A 175 -7.93 -25.26 -13.78
C ALA A 175 -8.76 -24.95 -12.52
N ALA A 176 -9.94 -24.37 -12.69
CA ALA A 176 -10.86 -24.11 -11.58
C ALA A 176 -11.37 -25.43 -10.94
N LEU A 177 -11.71 -26.42 -11.76
CA LEU A 177 -12.15 -27.73 -11.26
C LEU A 177 -11.00 -28.54 -10.64
N ALA A 178 -9.76 -28.35 -11.09
CA ALA A 178 -8.59 -28.99 -10.49
C ALA A 178 -8.36 -28.60 -9.03
N GLU A 179 -8.85 -27.43 -8.58
CA GLU A 179 -8.79 -27.04 -7.16
C GLU A 179 -9.60 -27.98 -6.24
N LEU A 180 -10.53 -28.78 -6.79
CA LEU A 180 -11.26 -29.80 -6.04
C LEU A 180 -10.39 -30.99 -5.59
N ASP A 181 -9.12 -31.04 -6.00
CA ASP A 181 -8.14 -31.95 -5.41
C ASP A 181 -7.94 -31.69 -3.90
N ASP A 182 -8.21 -30.47 -3.41
CA ASP A 182 -8.36 -30.21 -1.96
C ASP A 182 -9.77 -30.60 -1.49
N PRO A 183 -9.93 -31.55 -0.54
CA PRO A 183 -11.23 -31.95 -0.02
C PRO A 183 -12.05 -30.83 0.65
N ARG A 184 -11.43 -29.69 0.94
CA ARG A 184 -12.07 -28.51 1.53
C ARG A 184 -12.52 -27.49 0.50
N ALA A 185 -12.21 -27.71 -0.78
CA ALA A 185 -12.67 -26.85 -1.86
C ALA A 185 -14.16 -27.03 -2.12
N LYS A 186 -14.83 -25.96 -2.54
CA LYS A 186 -16.27 -25.96 -2.84
C LYS A 186 -16.56 -25.19 -4.12
N LEU A 187 -17.45 -25.74 -4.95
CA LEU A 187 -18.01 -25.03 -6.08
C LEU A 187 -19.18 -24.18 -5.60
N LEU A 188 -19.13 -22.89 -5.89
CA LEU A 188 -20.14 -21.93 -5.47
C LEU A 188 -20.76 -21.22 -6.68
N VAL A 189 -22.04 -20.91 -6.57
CA VAL A 189 -22.75 -19.95 -7.43
C VAL A 189 -23.32 -18.84 -6.56
N ASN A 190 -23.32 -17.61 -7.08
CA ASN A 190 -23.93 -16.48 -6.40
C ASN A 190 -25.39 -16.36 -6.81
N GLU A 191 -26.33 -16.57 -5.89
CA GLU A 191 -27.77 -16.63 -6.23
C GLU A 191 -28.32 -15.31 -6.80
N ARG A 192 -27.72 -14.17 -6.45
CA ARG A 192 -28.15 -12.85 -6.96
C ARG A 192 -27.60 -12.52 -8.34
N SER A 193 -26.35 -12.88 -8.60
CA SER A 193 -25.65 -12.47 -9.83
C SER A 193 -25.51 -13.61 -10.85
N GLY A 194 -25.79 -14.85 -10.47
CA GLY A 194 -25.57 -16.04 -11.30
C GLY A 194 -24.09 -16.38 -11.54
N ARG A 195 -23.17 -15.66 -10.90
CA ARG A 195 -21.73 -15.78 -11.09
C ARG A 195 -21.16 -16.98 -10.36
N ALA A 196 -20.06 -17.54 -10.86
CA ALA A 196 -19.43 -18.72 -10.28
C ALA A 196 -18.14 -18.37 -9.51
N ALA A 197 -17.83 -19.16 -8.49
CA ALA A 197 -16.58 -19.09 -7.73
C ALA A 197 -16.17 -20.46 -7.20
N VAL A 198 -14.88 -20.74 -7.17
CA VAL A 198 -14.32 -21.86 -6.40
C VAL A 198 -13.83 -21.32 -5.07
N GLN A 199 -14.34 -21.87 -3.98
CA GLN A 199 -13.83 -21.59 -2.65
C GLN A 199 -12.72 -22.56 -2.31
N ILE A 200 -11.56 -22.06 -1.91
CA ILE A 200 -10.48 -22.86 -1.32
C ILE A 200 -10.07 -22.28 0.05
N PRO A 201 -9.45 -23.08 0.93
CA PRO A 201 -8.86 -22.57 2.16
C PRO A 201 -7.81 -21.50 1.88
N ALA A 202 -7.81 -20.42 2.67
CA ALA A 202 -6.75 -19.42 2.65
C ALA A 202 -5.97 -19.45 3.97
N SER A 203 -4.75 -18.91 3.94
CA SER A 203 -3.97 -18.55 5.13
C SER A 203 -4.83 -17.73 6.10
N SER A 204 -4.82 -18.13 7.37
CA SER A 204 -5.42 -17.33 8.44
C SER A 204 -4.51 -16.15 8.76
N ILE A 205 -5.09 -15.02 9.12
CA ILE A 205 -4.32 -13.83 9.52
C ILE A 205 -4.47 -13.61 11.03
N MET A 206 -3.40 -13.14 11.66
CA MET A 206 -3.45 -12.70 13.05
C MET A 206 -3.80 -11.21 13.07
N LEU A 207 -4.91 -10.88 13.72
CA LEU A 207 -5.37 -9.50 13.91
C LEU A 207 -4.49 -8.81 14.97
N ASP A 208 -4.58 -7.48 15.04
CA ASP A 208 -3.75 -6.67 15.95
C ASP A 208 -4.03 -6.95 17.44
N ASP A 209 -5.21 -7.47 17.77
CA ASP A 209 -5.60 -7.97 19.10
C ASP A 209 -5.04 -9.37 19.43
N GLY A 210 -4.42 -10.03 18.45
CA GLY A 210 -3.88 -11.38 18.56
C GLY A 210 -4.89 -12.49 18.31
N GLU A 211 -6.12 -12.19 17.88
CA GLU A 211 -7.07 -13.18 17.38
C GLU A 211 -6.65 -13.71 16.02
N VAL A 212 -7.04 -14.95 15.72
CA VAL A 212 -6.77 -15.60 14.43
C VAL A 212 -8.04 -15.55 13.58
N GLU A 213 -8.03 -14.74 12.53
CA GLU A 213 -9.12 -14.67 11.56
C GLU A 213 -8.92 -15.73 10.46
N ARG A 214 -9.82 -16.72 10.44
CA ARG A 214 -9.85 -17.73 9.37
C ARG A 214 -10.45 -17.13 8.10
N ARG A 215 -9.87 -17.46 6.96
CA ARG A 215 -10.26 -16.93 5.65
C ARG A 215 -10.40 -18.06 4.63
N VAL A 216 -11.23 -17.80 3.63
CA VAL A 216 -11.32 -18.60 2.41
C VAL A 216 -10.99 -17.72 1.22
N ARG A 217 -10.43 -18.31 0.17
CA ARG A 217 -10.19 -17.63 -1.10
C ARG A 217 -11.28 -18.02 -2.07
N LEU A 218 -11.97 -17.03 -2.63
CA LEU A 218 -12.88 -17.24 -3.75
C LEU A 218 -12.10 -16.95 -5.04
N ILE A 219 -11.91 -17.99 -5.85
CA ILE A 219 -11.31 -17.93 -7.18
C ILE A 219 -12.44 -17.78 -8.19
N ARG A 220 -12.32 -16.79 -9.07
CA ARG A 220 -13.24 -16.50 -10.16
C ARG A 220 -12.44 -16.43 -11.46
N PRO A 221 -13.07 -16.34 -12.65
CA PRO A 221 -12.33 -16.34 -13.91
C PRO A 221 -11.22 -15.29 -13.97
N THR A 222 -11.48 -14.05 -13.58
CA THR A 222 -10.51 -12.94 -13.70
C THR A 222 -9.98 -12.40 -12.38
N GLU A 223 -10.51 -12.88 -11.25
CA GLU A 223 -10.20 -12.34 -9.93
C GLU A 223 -10.11 -13.45 -8.88
N ALA A 224 -9.34 -13.21 -7.83
CA ALA A 224 -9.35 -14.06 -6.66
C ALA A 224 -9.18 -13.21 -5.41
N HIS A 225 -10.08 -13.36 -4.44
CA HIS A 225 -10.08 -12.55 -3.22
C HIS A 225 -10.33 -13.39 -1.97
N ASN A 226 -9.71 -12.98 -0.87
CA ASN A 226 -9.79 -13.68 0.41
C ASN A 226 -10.87 -13.05 1.30
N ILE A 227 -11.88 -13.83 1.68
CA ILE A 227 -13.00 -13.43 2.53
C ILE A 227 -12.86 -14.10 3.91
N PRO A 228 -13.06 -13.36 5.02
CA PRO A 228 -13.19 -13.95 6.35
C PRO A 228 -14.33 -14.97 6.40
N VAL A 229 -14.09 -16.15 6.96
CA VAL A 229 -15.10 -17.23 7.02
C VAL A 229 -16.39 -16.76 7.69
N ARG A 230 -16.27 -15.91 8.72
CA ARG A 230 -17.42 -15.32 9.43
C ARG A 230 -18.35 -14.49 8.53
N LEU A 231 -17.82 -13.86 7.48
CA LEU A 231 -18.60 -13.04 6.55
C LEU A 231 -19.21 -13.86 5.41
N MET A 232 -18.81 -15.12 5.21
CA MET A 232 -19.36 -15.96 4.14
C MET A 232 -20.88 -16.14 4.25
N ALA A 233 -21.41 -16.23 5.48
CA ALA A 233 -22.85 -16.35 5.71
C ALA A 233 -23.65 -15.10 5.30
N GLU A 234 -23.00 -13.94 5.23
CA GLU A 234 -23.61 -12.68 4.78
C GLU A 234 -23.52 -12.52 3.25
N THR A 235 -22.79 -13.40 2.57
CA THR A 235 -22.70 -13.40 1.11
C THR A 235 -23.83 -14.24 0.48
N HIS A 236 -24.07 -14.02 -0.81
CA HIS A 236 -25.04 -14.81 -1.59
C HIS A 236 -24.42 -16.02 -2.30
N TRP A 237 -23.26 -16.47 -1.83
CA TRP A 237 -22.59 -17.64 -2.40
C TRP A 237 -23.14 -18.92 -1.78
N VAL A 238 -23.69 -19.78 -2.63
CA VAL A 238 -24.23 -21.08 -2.23
C VAL A 238 -23.48 -22.20 -2.95
N GLU A 239 -23.33 -23.33 -2.25
CA GLU A 239 -22.72 -24.52 -2.82
C GLU A 239 -23.59 -25.08 -3.95
N THR A 240 -22.95 -25.49 -5.05
CA THR A 240 -23.63 -25.93 -6.26
C THR A 240 -22.99 -27.18 -6.84
N ASP A 241 -23.72 -27.89 -7.70
CA ASP A 241 -23.19 -29.01 -8.47
C ASP A 241 -22.24 -28.55 -9.61
N GLY A 242 -21.47 -29.50 -10.14
CA GLY A 242 -20.47 -29.24 -11.17
C GLY A 242 -21.05 -28.79 -12.51
N GLU A 243 -22.28 -29.18 -12.88
CA GLU A 243 -22.89 -28.77 -14.15
C GLU A 243 -23.32 -27.31 -14.08
N THR A 244 -24.03 -26.93 -13.02
CA THR A 244 -24.45 -25.54 -12.77
C THR A 244 -23.24 -24.62 -12.67
N PHE A 245 -22.20 -25.02 -11.94
CA PHE A 245 -20.95 -24.26 -11.84
C PHE A 245 -20.28 -24.09 -13.22
N ALA A 246 -20.14 -25.19 -13.98
CA ALA A 246 -19.46 -25.16 -15.27
C ALA A 246 -20.21 -24.28 -16.29
N ALA A 247 -21.54 -24.29 -16.25
CA ALA A 247 -22.36 -23.42 -17.09
C ALA A 247 -22.10 -21.94 -16.76
N ALA A 248 -22.23 -21.56 -15.49
CA ALA A 248 -21.98 -20.19 -15.04
C ALA A 248 -20.54 -19.73 -15.32
N TRP A 249 -19.54 -20.58 -15.08
CA TRP A 249 -18.13 -20.27 -15.33
C TRP A 249 -17.82 -20.05 -16.82
N LYS A 250 -18.40 -20.88 -17.71
CA LYS A 250 -18.23 -20.74 -19.16
C LYS A 250 -18.88 -19.45 -19.67
N THR A 251 -20.06 -19.11 -19.17
CA THR A 251 -20.70 -17.83 -19.48
C THR A 251 -19.80 -16.67 -19.10
N GLU A 252 -19.23 -16.69 -17.89
CA GLU A 252 -18.34 -15.62 -17.46
C GLU A 252 -17.06 -15.52 -18.29
N ILE A 253 -16.42 -16.65 -18.63
CA ILE A 253 -15.23 -16.64 -19.50
C ILE A 253 -15.55 -16.08 -20.89
N ALA A 254 -16.72 -16.41 -21.45
CA ALA A 254 -17.13 -15.93 -22.77
C ALA A 254 -17.26 -14.40 -22.83
N ASP A 255 -17.60 -13.77 -21.70
CA ASP A 255 -17.72 -12.33 -21.56
C ASP A 255 -16.38 -11.63 -21.24
N VAL A 256 -15.29 -12.37 -21.03
CA VAL A 256 -13.97 -11.78 -20.76
C VAL A 256 -13.35 -11.29 -22.08
N PRO A 257 -13.09 -9.97 -22.24
CA PRO A 257 -12.42 -9.47 -23.43
C PRO A 257 -10.98 -9.99 -23.50
N GLU A 258 -10.41 -10.12 -24.69
CA GLU A 258 -9.03 -10.61 -24.85
C GLU A 258 -8.00 -9.66 -24.19
N PHE A 259 -8.29 -8.35 -24.21
CA PHE A 259 -7.45 -7.31 -23.63
C PHE A 259 -8.25 -6.35 -22.77
N THR A 260 -7.58 -5.78 -21.77
CA THR A 260 -8.04 -4.65 -20.97
C THR A 260 -7.07 -3.49 -21.19
N ASP A 261 -7.61 -2.33 -21.55
CA ASP A 261 -6.86 -1.08 -21.65
C ASP A 261 -7.04 -0.26 -20.36
N ALA A 262 -5.94 0.33 -19.87
CA ALA A 262 -5.93 1.15 -18.66
C ALA A 262 -5.00 2.36 -18.85
N THR A 263 -5.40 3.51 -18.30
CA THR A 263 -4.54 4.71 -18.30
C THR A 263 -3.71 4.75 -17.02
N LEU A 264 -2.40 4.87 -17.19
CA LEU A 264 -1.42 5.07 -16.13
C LEU A 264 -0.87 6.50 -16.19
N HIS A 265 -0.69 7.12 -15.04
CA HIS A 265 0.06 8.37 -14.93
C HIS A 265 1.36 8.11 -14.17
N MET A 266 2.48 8.58 -14.70
CA MET A 266 3.80 8.32 -14.12
C MET A 266 4.68 9.56 -14.15
N VAL A 267 5.29 9.89 -13.01
CA VAL A 267 6.24 10.99 -12.88
C VAL A 267 7.65 10.48 -13.04
N THR A 268 8.41 11.08 -13.95
CA THR A 268 9.70 10.60 -14.44
C THR A 268 10.73 11.73 -14.44
N GLY A 269 12.02 11.38 -14.53
CA GLY A 269 13.11 12.35 -14.49
C GLY A 269 13.57 12.67 -13.07
N LEU A 270 13.88 13.93 -12.78
CA LEU A 270 14.46 14.32 -11.50
C LEU A 270 13.39 14.41 -10.39
N LEU A 271 13.24 13.37 -9.56
CA LEU A 271 12.15 13.31 -8.58
C LEU A 271 12.43 14.03 -7.25
N LEU A 272 13.69 14.08 -6.80
CA LEU A 272 14.07 14.66 -5.50
C LEU A 272 13.52 16.08 -5.24
N PRO A 273 13.60 17.02 -6.20
CA PRO A 273 13.11 18.40 -5.99
C PRO A 273 11.60 18.50 -5.76
N ILE A 274 10.82 17.54 -6.28
CA ILE A 274 9.38 17.50 -6.11
C ILE A 274 8.93 16.41 -5.12
N TRP A 275 9.87 15.84 -4.36
CA TRP A 275 9.61 14.67 -3.51
C TRP A 275 8.45 14.89 -2.54
N LYS A 276 8.38 16.08 -1.92
CA LYS A 276 7.30 16.47 -1.01
C LYS A 276 5.93 16.61 -1.68
N ARG A 277 5.89 16.82 -3.00
CA ARG A 277 4.66 16.95 -3.78
C ARG A 277 4.12 15.59 -4.22
N LEU A 278 4.95 14.55 -4.30
CA LEU A 278 4.51 13.22 -4.71
C LEU A 278 3.61 12.58 -3.64
N PRO A 279 2.66 11.69 -4.02
CA PRO A 279 1.80 11.02 -3.05
C PRO A 279 2.62 10.25 -2.01
N ASN A 280 2.22 10.34 -0.74
CA ASN A 280 2.88 9.61 0.35
C ASN A 280 2.39 8.16 0.48
N ASP A 281 1.29 7.81 -0.19
CA ASP A 281 0.62 6.51 -0.05
C ASP A 281 1.45 5.33 -0.61
N SER A 282 2.39 5.60 -1.53
CA SER A 282 3.24 4.56 -2.12
C SER A 282 4.55 5.12 -2.66
N THR A 283 5.68 4.85 -2.01
CA THR A 283 7.03 5.26 -2.47
C THR A 283 7.58 4.46 -3.67
N ARG A 284 6.76 3.58 -4.25
CA ARG A 284 7.16 2.65 -5.31
C ARG A 284 7.66 3.35 -6.56
N VAL A 285 8.75 2.82 -7.10
CA VAL A 285 9.31 3.23 -8.39
C VAL A 285 9.10 2.09 -9.38
N TYR A 286 8.49 2.43 -10.50
CA TYR A 286 8.20 1.51 -11.58
C TYR A 286 9.20 1.69 -12.71
N ARG A 287 9.50 0.58 -13.38
CA ARG A 287 10.19 0.54 -14.66
C ARG A 287 9.24 -0.02 -15.71
N LEU A 288 9.21 0.56 -16.89
CA LEU A 288 8.55 -0.03 -18.05
C LEU A 288 9.35 0.25 -19.31
N GLN A 289 9.06 -0.53 -20.35
CA GLN A 289 9.57 -0.30 -21.69
C GLN A 289 8.37 -0.10 -22.62
N THR A 290 8.35 1.00 -23.37
CA THR A 290 7.29 1.28 -24.35
C THR A 290 7.45 0.43 -25.60
N ASP A 291 6.41 0.39 -26.42
CA ASP A 291 6.41 -0.29 -27.72
C ASP A 291 7.50 0.24 -28.66
N GLU A 292 7.84 1.52 -28.54
CA GLU A 292 8.91 2.20 -29.27
C GLU A 292 10.32 1.92 -28.69
N GLY A 293 10.41 1.15 -27.61
CA GLY A 293 11.66 0.83 -26.94
C GLY A 293 12.15 1.86 -25.92
N GLU A 294 11.36 2.90 -25.62
CA GLU A 294 11.69 3.88 -24.59
C GLU A 294 11.68 3.20 -23.21
N ARG A 295 12.80 3.29 -22.47
CA ARG A 295 12.88 2.78 -21.10
C ARG A 295 12.54 3.88 -20.12
N ILE A 296 11.46 3.71 -19.40
CA ILE A 296 10.93 4.72 -18.50
C ILE A 296 11.04 4.23 -17.07
N ILE A 297 11.51 5.11 -16.19
CA ILE A 297 11.59 4.88 -14.74
C ILE A 297 10.92 6.06 -14.05
N GLY A 298 9.98 5.78 -13.15
CA GLY A 298 9.21 6.82 -12.48
C GLY A 298 8.30 6.32 -11.38
N ARG A 299 7.54 7.24 -10.77
CA ARG A 299 6.55 6.91 -9.75
C ARG A 299 5.14 7.01 -10.33
N LYS A 300 4.33 5.97 -10.13
CA LYS A 300 2.91 6.00 -10.51
C LYS A 300 2.18 6.98 -9.59
N VAL A 301 1.30 7.77 -10.17
CA VAL A 301 0.48 8.75 -9.46
C VAL A 301 -0.99 8.56 -9.86
N SER A 302 -1.91 9.00 -8.99
CA SER A 302 -3.34 8.92 -9.29
C SER A 302 -3.71 9.93 -10.39
N PRO A 303 -4.81 9.71 -11.13
CA PRO A 303 -5.32 10.68 -12.09
C PRO A 303 -5.60 12.06 -11.46
N ALA A 304 -6.11 12.08 -10.23
CA ALA A 304 -6.33 13.33 -9.48
C ALA A 304 -5.03 14.08 -9.19
N TRP A 305 -3.97 13.35 -8.81
CA TRP A 305 -2.65 13.96 -8.63
C TRP A 305 -2.09 14.49 -9.95
N ALA A 306 -2.23 13.71 -11.03
CA ALA A 306 -1.78 14.09 -12.37
C ALA A 306 -2.41 15.41 -12.83
N ALA A 307 -3.74 15.54 -12.72
CA ALA A 307 -4.46 16.77 -13.04
C ALA A 307 -3.98 17.98 -12.21
N ASN A 308 -3.71 17.78 -10.91
CA ASN A 308 -3.19 18.85 -10.05
C ASN A 308 -1.74 19.23 -10.39
N ALA A 309 -0.91 18.26 -10.79
CA ALA A 309 0.49 18.49 -11.12
C ALA A 309 0.68 19.24 -12.45
N THR A 310 -0.23 19.06 -13.41
CA THR A 310 -0.25 19.79 -14.69
C THR A 310 -0.84 21.19 -14.57
N THR A 311 -1.62 21.45 -13.52
CA THR A 311 -2.13 22.78 -13.13
C THR A 311 -1.02 23.63 -12.46
N ALA A 312 0.25 23.29 -12.67
CA ALA A 312 1.41 24.08 -12.26
C ALA A 312 1.63 25.33 -13.15
N GLY A 313 0.56 26.09 -13.36
CA GLY A 313 0.62 27.55 -13.38
C GLY A 313 -0.16 27.98 -12.15
N ALA A 314 0.48 28.69 -11.22
CA ALA A 314 -0.10 29.19 -9.97
C ALA A 314 -1.63 29.30 -10.06
N SER A 315 -2.36 28.44 -9.33
CA SER A 315 -3.78 28.68 -9.15
C SER A 315 -3.90 29.92 -8.29
N ALA A 316 -3.88 31.08 -8.94
CA ALA A 316 -4.31 32.35 -8.39
C ALA A 316 -5.82 32.26 -8.21
N ILE A 317 -6.25 31.38 -7.29
CA ILE A 317 -7.59 31.44 -6.76
C ILE A 317 -7.70 32.79 -6.07
N THR A 318 -8.64 33.61 -6.52
CA THR A 318 -8.84 34.91 -5.90
C THR A 318 -9.30 34.69 -4.45
N PRO A 319 -9.03 35.63 -3.53
CA PRO A 319 -9.48 35.46 -2.15
C PRO A 319 -11.00 35.24 -2.03
N ASP A 320 -11.78 35.84 -2.92
CA ASP A 320 -13.24 35.67 -3.02
C ASP A 320 -13.63 34.27 -3.49
N ASP A 321 -12.95 33.73 -4.51
CA ASP A 321 -13.18 32.36 -5.00
C ASP A 321 -12.75 31.33 -3.95
N ALA A 322 -11.63 31.57 -3.26
CA ALA A 322 -11.13 30.73 -2.18
C ALA A 322 -12.11 30.69 -1.01
N PHE A 323 -12.64 31.85 -0.63
CA PHE A 323 -13.66 31.94 0.41
C PHE A 323 -14.92 31.17 0.03
N THR A 324 -15.40 31.35 -1.21
CA THR A 324 -16.60 30.68 -1.71
C THR A 324 -16.43 29.16 -1.75
N ALA A 325 -15.30 28.68 -2.28
CA ALA A 325 -14.98 27.25 -2.36
C ALA A 325 -14.86 26.60 -0.97
N LEU A 326 -14.20 27.29 -0.03
CA LEU A 326 -14.11 26.83 1.36
C LEU A 326 -15.50 26.79 2.03
N MET A 327 -16.37 27.76 1.79
CA MET A 327 -17.72 27.77 2.38
C MET A 327 -18.66 26.69 1.82
N ASP A 328 -18.50 26.30 0.55
CA ASP A 328 -19.19 25.15 -0.06
C ASP A 328 -18.82 23.83 0.65
N GLY A 329 -17.56 23.76 1.11
CA GLY A 329 -17.11 22.75 2.08
C GLY A 329 -16.68 21.42 1.50
N ARG A 330 -16.59 21.34 0.17
CA ARG A 330 -15.93 20.26 -0.56
C ARG A 330 -14.46 20.54 -0.77
N THR A 331 -14.00 21.78 -0.60
CA THR A 331 -12.63 22.21 -0.90
C THR A 331 -11.74 22.25 0.34
N ILE A 332 -10.50 21.81 0.17
CA ILE A 332 -9.38 21.96 1.09
C ILE A 332 -8.28 22.73 0.36
N LEU A 333 -7.72 23.77 0.98
CA LEU A 333 -6.57 24.49 0.43
C LEU A 333 -5.34 24.15 1.26
N ASP A 334 -4.35 23.52 0.62
CA ASP A 334 -3.03 23.32 1.18
C ASP A 334 -2.16 24.51 0.76
N LEU A 335 -1.56 25.17 1.74
CA LEU A 335 -0.77 26.38 1.59
C LEU A 335 0.70 26.09 1.91
N ALA A 336 1.56 27.02 1.52
CA ALA A 336 2.98 26.97 1.86
C ALA A 336 3.22 26.82 3.37
N GLU A 337 4.37 26.24 3.72
CA GLU A 337 4.78 25.97 5.12
C GLU A 337 3.88 24.96 5.87
N GLY A 338 3.11 24.14 5.15
CA GLY A 338 2.30 23.07 5.74
C GLY A 338 0.99 23.54 6.38
N LEU A 339 0.58 24.77 6.07
CA LEU A 339 -0.70 25.33 6.49
C LEU A 339 -1.84 24.75 5.65
N GLN A 340 -3.00 24.52 6.26
CA GLN A 340 -4.17 24.00 5.56
C GLN A 340 -5.45 24.72 6.00
N LEU A 341 -6.24 25.17 5.03
CA LEU A 341 -7.58 25.72 5.21
C LEU A 341 -8.64 24.71 4.80
N ARG A 342 -9.65 24.56 5.65
CA ARG A 342 -10.81 23.71 5.36
C ARG A 342 -12.05 24.16 6.11
N ARG A 343 -13.23 23.75 5.64
CA ARG A 343 -14.47 23.95 6.38
C ARG A 343 -14.67 22.89 7.45
N VAL A 344 -15.01 23.35 8.64
CA VAL A 344 -15.37 22.51 9.78
C VAL A 344 -16.68 22.97 10.40
N ARG A 345 -17.41 22.02 11.00
CA ARG A 345 -18.59 22.34 11.79
C ARG A 345 -18.20 22.38 13.26
N VAL A 346 -18.39 23.52 13.91
CA VAL A 346 -18.04 23.75 15.32
C VAL A 346 -19.24 24.42 16.00
N MET A 347 -19.71 23.84 17.12
CA MET A 347 -20.86 24.34 17.89
C MET A 347 -22.09 24.65 17.01
N GLY A 348 -22.36 23.79 16.02
CA GLY A 348 -23.52 23.93 15.13
C GLY A 348 -23.33 24.87 13.94
N ALA A 349 -22.26 25.66 13.89
CA ALA A 349 -21.96 26.60 12.80
C ALA A 349 -20.85 26.09 11.86
N ASN A 350 -20.95 26.41 10.57
CA ASN A 350 -19.88 26.17 9.60
C ASN A 350 -18.83 27.27 9.72
N ARG A 351 -17.57 26.87 9.87
CA ARG A 351 -16.42 27.78 10.02
C ARG A 351 -15.28 27.33 9.12
N ILE A 352 -14.44 28.28 8.71
CA ILE A 352 -13.20 28.00 7.98
C ILE A 352 -12.06 27.93 9.02
N GLU A 353 -11.46 26.75 9.17
CA GLU A 353 -10.36 26.51 10.11
C GLU A 353 -9.02 26.52 9.36
N LEU A 354 -8.05 27.21 9.95
CA LEU A 354 -6.64 27.11 9.60
C LEU A 354 -5.95 26.10 10.53
N SER A 355 -5.21 25.17 9.95
CA SER A 355 -4.41 24.16 10.66
C SER A 355 -2.96 24.16 10.17
N GLY A 356 -2.05 23.56 10.96
CA GLY A 356 -0.62 23.51 10.66
C GLY A 356 0.20 24.72 11.14
N PHE A 357 -0.43 25.68 11.83
CA PHE A 357 0.27 26.85 12.37
C PHE A 357 1.03 26.51 13.67
N ASP A 358 2.14 27.20 13.91
CA ASP A 358 2.88 27.15 15.17
C ASP A 358 2.59 28.36 16.09
N ASP A 359 3.13 28.35 17.30
CA ASP A 359 2.91 29.43 18.27
C ASP A 359 3.51 30.78 17.82
N THR A 360 4.55 30.78 16.99
CA THR A 360 5.18 32.01 16.49
C THR A 360 4.33 32.69 15.41
N MET A 361 3.53 31.92 14.67
CA MET A 361 2.60 32.44 13.67
C MET A 361 1.36 33.09 14.29
N ARG A 362 1.00 32.73 15.54
CA ARG A 362 -0.26 33.10 16.18
C ARG A 362 -0.51 34.60 16.23
N GLU A 363 0.48 35.38 16.69
CA GLU A 363 0.35 36.84 16.82
C GLU A 363 0.09 37.49 15.44
N ARG A 364 0.81 37.02 14.42
CA ARG A 364 0.66 37.52 13.05
C ARG A 364 -0.69 37.15 12.45
N LEU A 365 -1.12 35.90 12.60
CA LEU A 365 -2.42 35.45 12.09
C LEU A 365 -3.57 36.22 12.76
N THR A 366 -3.43 36.52 14.05
CA THR A 366 -4.38 37.39 14.77
C THR A 366 -4.36 38.82 14.22
N ALA A 367 -3.19 39.38 13.94
CA ALA A 367 -3.05 40.70 13.31
C ALA A 367 -3.62 40.75 11.88
N TYR A 368 -3.66 39.62 11.17
CA TYR A 368 -4.28 39.54 9.85
C TYR A 368 -5.81 39.51 9.91
N GLY A 369 -6.38 39.18 11.07
CA GLY A 369 -7.83 39.15 11.33
C GLY A 369 -8.38 37.75 11.59
N LEU A 370 -7.53 36.73 11.72
CA LEU A 370 -7.97 35.42 12.21
C LEU A 370 -8.25 35.51 13.72
N PHE A 371 -9.23 34.75 14.18
CA PHE A 371 -9.53 34.63 15.59
C PHE A 371 -9.31 33.19 16.07
N HIS A 372 -9.06 33.03 17.36
CA HIS A 372 -8.80 31.72 17.93
C HIS A 372 -9.70 31.44 19.13
N GLU A 373 -10.06 30.17 19.30
CA GLU A 373 -10.86 29.67 20.42
C GLU A 373 -10.20 28.41 20.97
N ILE A 374 -10.38 28.14 22.26
CA ILE A 374 -9.99 26.87 22.88
C ILE A 374 -11.21 25.95 22.84
N ILE A 375 -11.14 24.88 22.04
CA ILE A 375 -12.21 23.90 21.87
C ILE A 375 -11.64 22.51 22.14
N SER A 376 -12.26 21.76 23.06
CA SER A 376 -11.77 20.45 23.50
C SER A 376 -10.29 20.47 23.90
N TRP A 377 -9.90 21.46 24.71
CA TRP A 377 -8.53 21.67 25.21
C TRP A 377 -7.46 21.98 24.15
N LYS A 378 -7.86 22.23 22.89
CA LYS A 378 -6.96 22.58 21.79
C LYS A 378 -7.26 23.99 21.30
N LEU A 379 -6.20 24.77 21.08
CA LEU A 379 -6.31 26.05 20.39
C LEU A 379 -6.64 25.80 18.91
N ARG A 380 -7.71 26.39 18.42
CA ARG A 380 -8.14 26.33 17.02
C ARG A 380 -8.25 27.74 16.47
N MET A 381 -7.84 27.92 15.22
CA MET A 381 -7.79 29.22 14.57
C MET A 381 -8.69 29.25 13.35
N PHE A 382 -9.41 30.35 13.19
CA PHE A 382 -10.50 30.48 12.23
C PHE A 382 -10.41 31.77 11.44
N VAL A 383 -10.81 31.69 10.18
CA VAL A 383 -11.06 32.85 9.32
C VAL A 383 -12.49 33.37 9.60
N PRO A 384 -12.70 34.69 9.72
CA PRO A 384 -14.05 35.27 9.78
C PRO A 384 -14.92 34.79 8.62
N THR A 385 -16.18 34.49 8.89
CA THR A 385 -17.14 34.04 7.87
C THR A 385 -18.09 35.16 7.42
N ASP A 386 -17.83 36.38 7.88
CA ASP A 386 -18.53 37.60 7.48
C ASP A 386 -17.89 38.22 6.22
N ALA A 387 -18.33 39.42 5.84
CA ALA A 387 -17.80 40.15 4.68
C ALA A 387 -16.29 40.45 4.76
N ASN A 388 -15.66 40.28 5.93
CA ASN A 388 -14.23 40.48 6.12
C ASN A 388 -13.41 39.22 5.79
N GLY A 389 -14.06 38.05 5.68
CA GLY A 389 -13.41 36.77 5.41
C GLY A 389 -12.51 36.74 4.17
N PRO A 390 -12.98 37.19 2.99
CA PRO A 390 -12.15 37.27 1.78
C PRO A 390 -10.92 38.17 1.95
N ALA A 391 -11.04 39.30 2.65
CA ALA A 391 -9.91 40.20 2.89
C ALA A 391 -8.84 39.58 3.81
N VAL A 392 -9.28 38.82 4.83
CA VAL A 392 -8.38 38.06 5.72
C VAL A 392 -7.69 36.93 4.96
N LEU A 393 -8.43 36.21 4.10
CA LEU A 393 -7.85 35.20 3.22
C LEU A 393 -6.82 35.81 2.27
N GLY A 394 -7.08 36.98 1.68
CA GLY A 394 -6.14 37.64 0.78
C GLY A 394 -4.76 37.86 1.42
N LYS A 395 -4.72 38.43 2.63
CA LYS A 395 -3.47 38.60 3.39
C LYS A 395 -2.75 37.29 3.68
N LEU A 396 -3.51 36.22 3.87
CA LEU A 396 -2.98 34.90 4.18
C LEU A 396 -2.42 34.24 2.91
N LEU A 397 -3.12 34.31 1.78
CA LEU A 397 -2.69 33.78 0.49
C LEU A 397 -1.52 34.56 -0.12
N ASP A 398 -1.43 35.87 0.13
CA ASP A 398 -0.28 36.70 -0.27
C ASP A 398 1.02 36.24 0.39
N ARG A 399 0.93 35.76 1.65
CA ARG A 399 2.09 35.32 2.43
C ARG A 399 2.38 33.83 2.26
N TRP A 400 1.34 33.03 2.28
CA TRP A 400 1.39 31.57 2.13
C TRP A 400 0.56 31.18 0.91
N PRO A 401 1.19 31.18 -0.28
CA PRO A 401 0.48 30.87 -1.52
C PRO A 401 -0.09 29.46 -1.48
N VAL A 402 -1.19 29.25 -2.21
CA VAL A 402 -1.81 27.93 -2.36
C VAL A 402 -0.85 27.01 -3.11
N GLU A 403 -0.47 25.90 -2.46
CA GLU A 403 0.35 24.84 -3.07
C GLU A 403 -0.53 23.77 -3.72
N ARG A 404 -1.73 23.52 -3.16
CA ARG A 404 -2.66 22.52 -3.68
C ARG A 404 -4.11 22.85 -3.29
N ILE A 405 -5.03 22.57 -4.22
CA ILE A 405 -6.48 22.56 -3.98
C ILE A 405 -6.90 21.09 -3.98
N GLY A 406 -7.38 20.60 -2.84
CA GLY A 406 -7.90 19.24 -2.68
C GLY A 406 -9.41 19.24 -2.50
N GLU A 407 -10.02 18.08 -2.71
CA GLU A 407 -11.41 17.84 -2.33
C GLU A 407 -11.46 17.01 -1.04
N LYS A 408 -12.46 17.31 -0.21
CA LYS A 408 -12.79 16.52 0.96
C LYS A 408 -13.51 15.26 0.49
N GLU A 409 -12.90 14.09 0.66
CA GLU A 409 -13.60 12.82 0.46
C GLU A 409 -14.88 12.80 1.31
N ALA A 410 -15.99 12.41 0.67
CA ALA A 410 -17.23 12.13 1.37
C ALA A 410 -16.96 10.95 2.32
N ALA A 411 -17.07 11.22 3.61
CA ALA A 411 -16.98 10.20 4.66
C ALA A 411 -18.09 9.16 4.54
#